data_AF-A0A948Q0A1-F1
#
_entry.id   AF-A0A948Q0A1-F1
#
_cell.length_a   1.000
_cell.length_b   1.000
_cell.length_c   1.000
_cell.angle_alpha   90.00
_cell.angle_beta   90.00
_cell.angle_gamma   90.00
#
_symmetry.space_group_name_H-M   'P 1'
#
loop_
_entity.id
_entity.type
_entity.pdbx_description
1 polymer ?
#
loop_
_entity_poly.entity_id
_entity_poly.type
_entity_poly.pdbx_seq_one_letter_code
_entity_poly.pdbx_strand_id
1 'polypeptide(L)' 'MRASSGRAAIKVLMRGGGDLASGVAWRLYHCGFKIAITEIAQPMAVRRKVSFCEAVYDGEAEVDGVK' A
#
# COMPACT_ATOMS: atom_id res chain seq x y z
N MET A 1 -18.79 0.14 23.47
CA MET A 1 -18.45 0.28 22.04
C MET A 1 -17.46 1.42 21.89
N ARG A 2 -16.16 1.16 21.68
CA ARG A 2 -15.13 2.21 21.58
C ARG A 2 -15.04 2.72 20.15
N ALA A 3 -15.06 4.04 19.99
CA ALA A 3 -14.98 4.72 18.70
C ALA A 3 -13.71 4.33 17.93
N SER A 4 -13.88 3.66 16.78
CA SER A 4 -12.83 3.44 15.78
C SER A 4 -12.63 4.65 14.85
N SER A 5 -13.31 5.76 15.12
CA SER A 5 -13.57 6.83 14.14
C SER A 5 -12.37 7.71 13.77
N GLY A 6 -11.24 7.65 14.50
CA GLY A 6 -10.10 8.55 14.25
C GLY A 6 -9.18 8.14 13.10
N ARG A 7 -8.93 6.84 12.92
CA ARG A 7 -7.93 6.33 11.94
C ARG A 7 -8.48 6.27 10.52
N ALA A 8 -9.75 5.90 10.37
CA ALA A 8 -10.42 5.89 9.08
C ALA A 8 -10.67 7.30 8.50
N ALA A 9 -10.64 8.33 9.36
CA ALA A 9 -10.75 9.73 8.94
C ALA A 9 -9.43 10.26 8.32
N ILE A 10 -8.28 9.73 8.75
CA ILE A 10 -6.97 10.09 8.19
C ILE A 10 -6.75 9.28 6.92
N LYS A 11 -6.61 10.00 5.79
CA LYS A 11 -6.23 9.44 4.49
C LYS A 11 -4.73 9.60 4.31
N VAL A 12 -4.05 8.52 3.94
CA VAL A 12 -2.61 8.52 3.67
C VAL A 12 -2.39 8.36 2.17
N LEU A 13 -1.67 9.30 1.57
CA LEU A 13 -1.21 9.20 0.19
C LEU A 13 0.28 8.85 0.20
N MET A 14 0.64 7.79 -0.51
CA MET A 14 2.00 7.34 -0.68
C MET A 14 2.41 7.50 -2.15
N ARG A 15 3.61 8.04 -2.37
CA ARG A 15 4.21 8.14 -3.70
C ARG A 15 5.31 7.10 -3.81
N GLY A 16 5.10 6.11 -4.66
CA GLY A 16 5.94 4.92 -4.80
C GLY A 16 5.36 3.71 -4.08
N GLY A 17 5.38 2.56 -4.76
CA GLY A 17 4.88 1.26 -4.31
C GLY A 17 5.94 0.16 -4.28
N GLY A 18 7.23 0.53 -4.26
CA GLY A 18 8.33 -0.43 -4.12
C GLY A 18 8.32 -1.17 -2.77
N ASP A 19 9.29 -2.06 -2.56
CA ASP A 19 9.31 -3.00 -1.42
C ASP A 19 9.26 -2.31 -0.04
N LEU A 20 10.05 -1.26 0.19
CA LEU A 20 10.02 -0.50 1.44
C LEU A 20 8.68 0.24 1.65
N ALA A 21 8.16 0.88 0.60
CA ALA A 21 6.88 1.57 0.67
C ALA A 21 5.72 0.60 0.92
N SER A 22 5.79 -0.59 0.33
CA SER A 22 4.77 -1.63 0.47
C SER A 22 4.70 -2.17 1.89
N GLY A 23 5.85 -2.36 2.57
CA GLY A 23 5.86 -2.72 3.99
C GLY A 23 5.18 -1.66 4.88
N VAL A 24 5.40 -0.37 4.58
CA VAL A 24 4.72 0.72 5.29
C VAL A 24 3.22 0.72 5.01
N ALA A 25 2.82 0.58 3.75
CA ALA A 25 1.42 0.50 3.35
C ALA A 25 0.70 -0.68 4.02
N TRP A 26 1.30 -1.87 4.00
CA TRP A 26 0.81 -3.07 4.67
C TRP A 26 0.59 -2.83 6.17
N ARG A 27 1.56 -2.21 6.85
CA ARG A 27 1.43 -1.90 8.28
C ARG A 27 0.32 -0.91 8.56
N LEU A 28 0.21 0.15 7.76
CA LEU A 28 -0.84 1.16 7.91
C LEU A 28 -2.23 0.56 7.63
N TYR A 29 -2.34 -0.35 6.66
CA TYR A 29 -3.59 -1.04 6.33
C TYR A 29 -4.10 -1.82 7.54
N HIS A 30 -3.23 -2.63 8.16
CA HIS A 30 -3.58 -3.37 9.39
C HIS A 30 -3.82 -2.47 10.62
N CYS A 31 -3.32 -1.23 10.61
CA CYS A 31 -3.65 -0.25 11.65
C CYS A 31 -5.03 0.41 11.45
N GLY A 32 -5.69 0.17 10.32
CA GLY A 32 -7.02 0.68 9.99
C GLY A 32 -7.03 2.04 9.28
N PHE A 33 -5.92 2.44 8.65
CA PHE A 33 -5.86 3.65 7.84
C PHE A 33 -6.41 3.43 6.43
N LYS A 34 -6.94 4.49 5.81
CA LYS A 34 -7.27 4.49 4.38
C LYS A 34 -6.05 4.99 3.59
N ILE A 35 -5.58 4.19 2.65
CA ILE A 35 -4.31 4.42 1.94
C ILE A 35 -4.56 4.47 0.44
N ALA A 36 -3.87 5.36 -0.24
CA ALA A 36 -3.72 5.35 -1.69
C ALA A 36 -2.23 5.35 -2.03
N ILE A 37 -1.82 4.49 -2.96
CA ILE A 37 -0.46 4.43 -3.47
C ILE A 37 -0.49 4.92 -4.92
N THR A 38 0.45 5.78 -5.28
CA THR A 38 0.63 6.27 -6.65
C THR A 38 1.97 5.83 -7.18
N GLU A 39 2.03 5.52 -8.47
CA GLU A 39 3.26 5.10 -9.13
C GLU A 39 3.44 5.76 -10.50
N ILE A 40 4.67 5.70 -11.00
CA ILE A 40 4.99 6.00 -12.39
C ILE A 40 4.61 4.81 -13.30
N ALA A 41 4.61 5.02 -14.61
CA ALA A 41 4.22 3.98 -15.57
C ALA A 41 5.15 2.76 -15.60
N GLN A 42 6.41 2.92 -15.18
CA GLN A 42 7.41 1.85 -15.12
C GLN A 42 8.12 1.89 -13.77
N PRO A 43 7.46 1.41 -12.69
CA PRO A 43 8.03 1.43 -11.36
C PRO A 43 9.24 0.50 -11.25
N MET A 44 10.19 0.88 -10.40
CA MET A 44 11.37 0.08 -10.08
C MET A 44 11.25 -0.51 -8.69
N ALA A 45 11.38 -1.83 -8.58
CA ALA A 45 11.45 -2.53 -7.30
C ALA A 45 12.59 -3.54 -7.30
N VAL A 46 13.34 -3.58 -6.21
CA VAL A 46 14.37 -4.60 -5.99
C VAL A 46 13.70 -5.95 -5.72
N ARG A 47 12.66 -5.97 -4.86
CA ARG A 47 11.91 -7.18 -4.51
C ARG A 47 10.45 -7.11 -4.98
N ARG A 48 10.21 -7.49 -6.24
CA ARG A 48 8.89 -7.38 -6.89
C ARG A 48 7.76 -8.13 -6.18
N LYS A 49 7.97 -9.37 -5.73
CA LYS A 49 6.94 -10.19 -5.05
C LYS A 49 6.40 -9.62 -3.74
N VAL A 50 7.04 -8.59 -3.18
CA VAL A 50 6.60 -7.90 -1.95
C VAL A 50 6.32 -6.42 -2.20
N SER A 51 6.12 -6.03 -3.47
CA SER A 51 5.92 -4.64 -3.88
C SER A 51 4.54 -4.46 -4.51
N PHE A 52 3.73 -3.58 -3.97
CA PHE A 52 2.43 -3.20 -4.55
C PHE A 52 2.55 -2.51 -5.91
N CYS A 53 3.74 -2.01 -6.28
CA CYS A 53 3.96 -1.43 -7.60
C CYS A 53 3.77 -2.41 -8.76
N GLU A 54 3.80 -3.73 -8.52
CA GLU A 54 3.50 -4.72 -9.57
C GLU A 54 2.06 -4.56 -10.10
N ALA A 55 1.14 -3.94 -9.34
CA ALA A 55 -0.20 -3.62 -9.81
C ALA A 55 -0.21 -2.68 -11.04
N VAL A 56 0.86 -1.91 -11.27
CA VAL A 56 1.00 -1.11 -12.51
C VAL A 56 1.14 -2.01 -13.74
N TYR A 57 1.77 -3.18 -13.59
CA TYR A 57 1.98 -4.15 -14.66
C TYR A 57 0.83 -5.15 -14.76
N ASP A 58 0.39 -5.69 -13.62
CA ASP A 58 -0.55 -6.82 -13.55
C ASP A 58 -2.00 -6.40 -13.30
N GLY A 59 -2.25 -5.11 -13.04
CA GLY A 59 -3.56 -4.54 -12.71
C GLY A 59 -3.98 -4.73 -11.24
N GLU A 60 -3.42 -5.73 -10.56
CA GLU A 60 -3.52 -5.92 -9.12
C GLU A 60 -2.19 -6.44 -8.55
N ALA A 61 -1.99 -6.30 -7.25
CA ALA A 61 -0.89 -6.91 -6.53
C ALA A 61 -1.38 -7.39 -5.17
N GLU A 62 -0.78 -8.46 -4.65
CA GLU A 62 -1.05 -8.94 -3.29
C GLU A 62 0.27 -9.09 -2.55
N VAL A 63 0.37 -8.50 -1.36
CA VAL A 63 1.51 -8.65 -0.46
C VAL A 63 0.99 -9.19 0.86
N ASP A 64 1.32 -10.44 1.15
CA ASP A 64 0.97 -11.13 2.41
C ASP A 64 -0.51 -10.98 2.79
N GLY A 65 -1.42 -11.32 1.86
CA GLY A 65 -2.87 -11.30 2.06
C GLY A 65 -3.54 -9.92 1.94
N VAL A 66 -2.78 -8.86 1.66
CA VAL A 66 -3.30 -7.51 1.42
C VAL A 66 -3.23 -7.20 -0.06
N LYS A 67 -4.37 -6.77 -0.64
CA LYS A 67 -4.50 -6.30 -2.02
C LYS A 67 -4.68 -4.78 -2.06
#